data_AF-A0A4Y4M0D1-F1
#
_entry.id   AF-A0A4Y4M0D1-F1
#
_cell.length_a   1.000
_cell.length_b   1.000
_cell.length_c   1.000
_cell.angle_alpha   90.00
_cell.angle_beta   90.00
_cell.angle_gamma   90.00
#
_symmetry.space_group_name_H-M   'P 1'
#
loop_
_entity.id
_entity.type
_entity.pdbx_description
1 polymer ?
#
loop_
_entity_poly.entity_id
_entity_poly.type
_entity_poly.pdbx_seq_one_letter_code
_entity_poly.pdbx_strand_id
1 'polypeptide(L)'
;MGQKSGERPVYTSEWGHLFREKGNNKDLLGIFSTEAPVYLLDSTQTQYKVQVSNGDIGFIDRQPLQKTMRGKKSPGEPAQYFYRGSQGFQCPHFYVQVSELRVRKAPTTESIPVRRAALNEMICIDYVPLYQDGWVYIGDHFHENPEYIQMKYLGSELTYEKVLKDYLAVKGKNKEKELTQVGRLREIAWIEDKNLQQALQFWKESNTGVENSKIDIDFELLLADQFKKKPETKIYEKKLKALNLHFIWKETALFDGKITDAQMKKLEMQKVKDIPNMPECGWEPQYFYKTPNIITAFEEFKGKISGSIYKMLFTDGEVLVLGNERMDSNYEEKNFVTHFGDLLSARWISSPHEYHIQNGDAGLLIFTFKDGKLFSYECMYYC
;
A
#
# COMPACT_ATOMS: atom_id res chain seq x y z
N MET A 1 -17.99 22.33 -28.92
CA MET A 1 -18.19 20.89 -29.20
C MET A 1 -17.63 20.13 -28.01
N GLY A 2 -18.48 19.46 -27.23
CA GLY A 2 -18.08 18.67 -26.07
C GLY A 2 -17.71 17.23 -26.44
N GLN A 3 -17.02 16.54 -25.54
CA GLN A 3 -16.70 15.11 -25.66
C GLN A 3 -17.95 14.25 -25.52
N LYS A 4 -17.96 13.10 -26.20
CA LYS A 4 -19.04 12.11 -26.04
C LYS A 4 -18.86 11.33 -24.74
N SER A 5 -19.98 10.86 -24.17
CA SER A 5 -19.95 9.98 -23.00
C SER A 5 -19.09 8.74 -23.27
N GLY A 6 -18.16 8.43 -22.36
CA GLY A 6 -17.23 7.30 -22.49
C GLY A 6 -15.91 7.60 -23.23
N GLU A 7 -15.71 8.84 -23.70
CA GLU A 7 -14.39 9.25 -24.21
C GLU A 7 -13.40 9.46 -23.07
N ARG A 8 -12.11 9.17 -23.33
CA ARG A 8 -11.01 9.44 -22.39
C ARG A 8 -10.89 10.94 -22.12
N PRO A 9 -10.40 11.34 -20.92
CA PRO A 9 -10.15 12.75 -20.65
C PRO A 9 -9.11 13.32 -21.62
N VAL A 10 -9.20 14.63 -21.83
CA VAL A 10 -8.13 15.42 -22.46
C VAL A 10 -7.33 16.12 -21.37
N TYR A 11 -6.09 16.50 -21.67
CA TYR A 11 -5.17 17.05 -20.69
C TYR A 11 -4.91 18.53 -20.97
N THR A 12 -4.90 19.34 -19.91
CA THR A 12 -4.54 20.76 -19.98
C THR A 12 -3.06 20.92 -20.36
N SER A 13 -2.73 21.94 -21.16
CA SER A 13 -1.32 22.22 -21.50
C SER A 13 -0.58 23.00 -20.41
N GLU A 14 -1.32 23.68 -19.54
CA GLU A 14 -0.83 24.56 -18.48
C GLU A 14 -1.65 24.39 -17.20
N TRP A 15 -1.03 24.67 -16.05
CA TRP A 15 -1.76 24.78 -14.79
C TRP A 15 -2.76 25.94 -14.86
N GLY A 16 -3.82 25.89 -14.07
CA GLY A 16 -4.83 26.94 -14.11
C GLY A 16 -5.89 26.83 -13.04
N HIS A 17 -6.87 27.72 -13.16
CA HIS A 17 -7.98 27.83 -12.24
C HIS A 17 -9.25 27.26 -12.85
N LEU A 18 -10.04 26.59 -12.02
CA LEU A 18 -11.42 26.24 -12.33
C LEU A 18 -12.32 27.33 -11.76
N PHE A 19 -13.03 28.03 -12.63
CA PHE A 19 -13.96 29.09 -12.26
C PHE A 19 -15.39 28.54 -12.17
N ARG A 20 -16.17 29.00 -11.18
CA ARG A 20 -17.56 28.56 -11.01
C ARG A 20 -18.47 29.09 -12.14
N GLU A 21 -18.20 30.30 -12.60
CA GLU A 21 -19.03 31.01 -13.58
C GLU A 21 -18.25 31.40 -14.84
N LYS A 22 -18.94 31.40 -15.98
CA LYS A 22 -18.39 31.83 -17.27
C LYS A 22 -18.01 33.31 -17.22
N GLY A 23 -16.79 33.65 -17.63
CA GLY A 23 -16.30 35.02 -17.72
C GLY A 23 -16.00 35.69 -16.38
N ASN A 24 -16.20 35.00 -15.24
CA ASN A 24 -15.90 35.52 -13.92
C ASN A 24 -14.61 34.88 -13.39
N ASN A 25 -13.49 35.58 -13.56
CA ASN A 25 -12.17 35.11 -13.12
C ASN A 25 -11.90 35.29 -11.61
N LYS A 26 -12.90 35.72 -10.82
CA LYS A 26 -12.76 35.95 -9.38
C LYS A 26 -13.39 34.85 -8.53
N ASP A 27 -14.34 34.09 -9.08
CA ASP A 27 -15.02 33.02 -8.34
C ASP A 27 -14.37 31.66 -8.61
N LEU A 28 -13.37 31.34 -7.78
CA LEU A 28 -12.54 30.15 -7.90
C LEU A 28 -13.20 28.94 -7.21
N LEU A 29 -13.35 27.84 -7.95
CA LEU A 29 -13.77 26.55 -7.43
C LEU A 29 -12.56 25.68 -7.03
N GLY A 30 -11.48 25.75 -7.81
CA GLY A 30 -10.29 24.94 -7.60
C GLY A 30 -9.12 25.33 -8.50
N ILE A 31 -8.02 24.63 -8.36
CA ILE A 31 -6.78 24.83 -9.12
C ILE A 31 -6.32 23.47 -9.64
N PHE A 32 -5.93 23.38 -10.90
CA PHE A 32 -5.40 22.14 -11.48
C PHE A 32 -3.96 22.30 -11.96
N SER A 33 -3.20 21.21 -11.90
CA SER A 33 -1.81 21.15 -12.31
C SER A 33 -1.70 21.18 -13.84
N THR A 34 -0.48 21.39 -14.34
CA THR A 34 -0.19 21.09 -15.75
C THR A 34 -0.54 19.63 -16.06
N GLU A 35 -1.08 19.38 -17.26
CA GLU A 35 -1.51 18.05 -17.71
C GLU A 35 -2.61 17.43 -16.83
N ALA A 36 -3.38 18.24 -16.11
CA ALA A 36 -4.56 17.74 -15.40
C ALA A 36 -5.63 17.23 -16.38
N PRO A 37 -6.26 16.08 -16.09
CA PRO A 37 -7.31 15.49 -16.91
C PRO A 37 -8.62 16.25 -16.73
N VAL A 38 -9.26 16.55 -17.86
CA VAL A 38 -10.56 17.22 -17.91
C VAL A 38 -11.45 16.57 -18.96
N TYR A 39 -12.75 16.53 -18.68
CA TYR A 39 -13.77 16.18 -19.65
C TYR A 39 -14.38 17.46 -20.21
N LEU A 40 -14.22 17.68 -21.51
CA LEU A 40 -14.74 18.88 -22.17
C LEU A 40 -16.26 18.77 -22.36
N LEU A 41 -17.02 19.60 -21.66
CA LEU A 41 -18.48 19.63 -21.76
C LEU A 41 -18.96 20.63 -22.81
N ASP A 42 -18.32 21.81 -22.87
CA ASP A 42 -18.64 22.84 -23.86
C ASP A 42 -17.42 23.73 -24.16
N SER A 43 -17.47 24.46 -25.27
CA SER A 43 -16.39 25.34 -25.71
C SER A 43 -16.92 26.64 -26.28
N THR A 44 -16.35 27.75 -25.81
CA THR A 44 -16.58 29.11 -26.31
C THR A 44 -15.28 29.67 -26.88
N GLN A 45 -15.31 30.89 -27.45
CA GLN A 45 -14.11 31.52 -28.01
C GLN A 45 -13.00 31.73 -26.97
N THR A 46 -13.35 31.99 -25.71
CA THR A 46 -12.38 32.36 -24.66
C THR A 46 -12.25 31.33 -23.55
N GLN A 47 -13.22 30.44 -23.37
CA GLN A 47 -13.22 29.47 -22.26
C GLN A 47 -13.78 28.10 -22.67
N TYR A 48 -13.37 27.06 -21.94
CA TYR A 48 -13.99 25.75 -21.94
C TYR A 48 -14.85 25.56 -20.70
N LYS A 49 -15.99 24.88 -20.83
CA LYS A 49 -16.70 24.30 -19.70
C LYS A 49 -16.23 22.85 -19.56
N VAL A 50 -15.74 22.49 -18.38
CA VAL A 50 -15.12 21.19 -18.13
C VAL A 50 -15.66 20.55 -16.87
N GLN A 51 -15.56 19.22 -16.81
CA GLN A 51 -15.64 18.45 -15.58
C GLN A 51 -14.23 17.95 -15.23
N VAL A 52 -13.80 18.13 -13.98
CA VAL A 52 -12.47 17.69 -13.51
C VAL A 52 -12.54 16.35 -12.77
N SER A 53 -11.39 15.84 -12.34
CA SER A 53 -11.18 14.49 -11.78
C SER A 53 -12.08 14.13 -10.60
N ASN A 54 -12.46 15.10 -9.77
CA ASN A 54 -13.37 14.89 -8.64
C ASN A 54 -14.87 15.06 -8.99
N GLY A 55 -15.19 15.34 -10.25
CA GLY A 55 -16.55 15.58 -10.73
C GLY A 55 -17.03 17.04 -10.66
N ASP A 56 -16.23 17.96 -10.12
CA ASP A 56 -16.55 19.39 -10.16
C ASP A 56 -16.70 19.86 -11.61
N ILE A 57 -17.70 20.72 -11.85
CA ILE A 57 -17.96 21.32 -13.16
C ILE A 57 -17.73 22.82 -13.07
N GLY A 58 -16.92 23.35 -13.98
CA GLY A 58 -16.62 24.77 -14.03
C GLY A 58 -16.10 25.20 -15.39
N PHE A 59 -15.48 26.37 -15.41
CA PHE A 59 -14.92 27.00 -16.61
C PHE A 59 -13.42 27.17 -16.47
N ILE A 60 -12.69 26.95 -17.56
CA ILE A 60 -11.25 27.22 -17.64
C ILE A 60 -10.99 28.12 -18.84
N ASP A 61 -9.94 28.93 -18.76
CA ASP A 61 -9.50 29.74 -19.89
C ASP A 61 -9.01 28.85 -21.03
N ARG A 62 -9.25 29.30 -22.27
CA ARG A 62 -8.94 28.52 -23.46
C ARG A 62 -7.43 28.36 -23.60
N GLN A 63 -7.00 27.10 -23.63
CA GLN A 63 -5.63 26.68 -23.79
C GLN A 63 -5.56 25.46 -24.74
N PRO A 64 -4.40 25.14 -25.33
CA PRO A 64 -4.25 23.88 -26.05
C PRO A 64 -4.60 22.68 -25.16
N LEU A 65 -5.43 21.76 -25.66
CA LEU A 65 -5.74 20.51 -24.98
C LEU A 65 -4.99 19.36 -25.67
N GLN A 66 -4.39 18.48 -24.88
CA GLN A 66 -3.63 17.32 -25.35
C GLN A 66 -4.45 16.03 -25.20
N LYS A 67 -4.16 15.04 -26.04
CA LYS A 67 -4.75 13.69 -25.93
C LYS A 67 -3.90 12.73 -25.10
N THR A 68 -2.68 13.12 -24.77
CA THR A 68 -1.72 12.33 -24.00
C THR A 68 -0.95 13.23 -23.05
N MET A 69 -0.54 12.70 -21.90
CA MET A 69 0.40 13.35 -20.99
C MET A 69 1.85 13.13 -21.42
N ARG A 70 2.75 14.00 -20.95
CA ARG A 70 4.19 13.91 -21.17
C ARG A 70 5.01 14.11 -19.89
N GLY A 71 4.37 14.22 -18.73
CA GLY A 71 5.03 14.42 -17.44
C GLY A 71 5.63 15.83 -17.31
N LYS A 72 4.95 16.84 -17.86
CA LYS A 72 5.49 18.20 -17.93
C LYS A 72 5.15 19.03 -16.67
N LYS A 73 5.99 20.03 -16.45
CA LYS A 73 5.76 21.12 -15.50
C LYS A 73 5.70 22.44 -16.25
N SER A 74 4.68 23.25 -16.00
CA SER A 74 4.63 24.61 -16.53
C SER A 74 5.39 25.60 -15.63
N PRO A 75 6.01 26.64 -16.21
CA PRO A 75 6.56 27.75 -15.44
C PRO A 75 5.51 28.40 -14.52
N GLY A 76 5.95 28.82 -13.33
CA GLY A 76 5.08 29.55 -12.38
C GLY A 76 4.01 28.71 -11.69
N GLU A 77 4.01 27.38 -11.85
CA GLU A 77 3.09 26.48 -11.13
C GLU A 77 3.22 26.70 -9.61
N PRO A 78 2.11 26.98 -8.89
CA PRO A 78 2.16 27.41 -7.50
C PRO A 78 2.57 26.25 -6.57
N ALA A 79 3.78 26.33 -6.02
CA ALA A 79 4.36 25.28 -5.18
C ALA A 79 3.55 24.95 -3.91
N GLN A 80 2.73 25.90 -3.43
CA GLN A 80 1.83 25.67 -2.29
C GLN A 80 0.70 24.68 -2.59
N TYR A 81 0.37 24.47 -3.87
CA TYR A 81 -0.64 23.52 -4.33
C TYR A 81 -0.02 22.32 -5.04
N PHE A 82 1.15 22.50 -5.67
CA PHE A 82 1.78 21.49 -6.53
C PHE A 82 3.25 21.29 -6.15
N TYR A 83 3.48 20.81 -4.93
CA TYR A 83 4.81 20.41 -4.47
C TYR A 83 5.27 19.15 -5.22
N ARG A 84 6.52 19.13 -5.70
CA ARG A 84 7.10 18.05 -6.53
C ARG A 84 8.38 17.46 -5.93
N GLY A 85 8.50 17.53 -4.60
CA GLY A 85 9.72 17.12 -3.91
C GLY A 85 10.83 18.16 -3.99
N SER A 86 11.89 17.97 -3.21
CA SER A 86 13.08 18.83 -3.22
C SER A 86 13.82 18.80 -4.56
N GLN A 87 13.79 17.67 -5.25
CA GLN A 87 14.39 17.50 -6.57
C GLN A 87 13.48 17.97 -7.72
N GLY A 88 12.18 18.17 -7.46
CA GLY A 88 11.23 18.73 -8.43
C GLY A 88 10.75 17.75 -9.52
N PHE A 89 11.12 16.47 -9.45
CA PHE A 89 10.78 15.45 -10.45
C PHE A 89 9.59 14.57 -10.08
N GLN A 90 9.07 14.67 -8.86
CA GLN A 90 7.89 13.90 -8.46
C GLN A 90 6.63 14.48 -9.12
N CYS A 91 5.55 13.68 -9.13
CA CYS A 91 4.22 14.21 -9.42
C CYS A 91 3.90 15.36 -8.43
N PRO A 92 3.00 16.30 -8.77
CA PRO A 92 2.43 17.18 -7.76
C PRO A 92 1.78 16.32 -6.70
N HIS A 93 2.14 16.48 -5.44
CA HIS A 93 1.62 15.62 -4.39
C HIS A 93 1.43 16.34 -3.05
N PHE A 94 0.60 15.70 -2.24
CA PHE A 94 0.51 15.92 -0.81
C PHE A 94 0.69 14.60 -0.07
N TYR A 95 0.80 14.71 1.25
CA TYR A 95 0.89 13.57 2.15
C TYR A 95 -0.37 13.49 2.99
N VAL A 96 -0.85 12.27 3.23
CA VAL A 96 -1.94 12.02 4.18
C VAL A 96 -1.51 12.43 5.59
N GLN A 97 -2.30 13.27 6.26
CA GLN A 97 -1.99 13.85 7.57
C GLN A 97 -2.82 13.25 8.72
N VAL A 98 -3.64 12.25 8.46
CA VAL A 98 -4.46 11.57 9.48
C VAL A 98 -4.26 10.08 9.41
N SER A 99 -4.44 9.42 10.55
CA SER A 99 -4.23 7.99 10.66
C SER A 99 -5.37 7.18 10.04
N GLU A 100 -5.01 6.08 9.36
CA GLU A 100 -5.95 5.10 8.80
C GLU A 100 -7.08 5.72 7.92
N LEU A 101 -6.73 6.68 7.06
CA LEU A 101 -7.69 7.45 6.28
C LEU A 101 -8.49 6.56 5.33
N ARG A 102 -9.82 6.59 5.39
CA ARG A 102 -10.67 5.83 4.46
C ARG A 102 -10.65 6.43 3.06
N VAL A 103 -10.17 5.66 2.10
CA VAL A 103 -10.25 5.95 0.68
C VAL A 103 -11.57 5.42 0.15
N ARG A 104 -12.26 6.20 -0.69
CA ARG A 104 -13.63 5.88 -1.15
C ARG A 104 -13.74 5.79 -2.66
N LYS A 105 -14.73 5.02 -3.12
CA LYS A 105 -14.98 4.82 -4.57
C LYS A 105 -15.61 6.02 -5.28
N ALA A 106 -16.13 6.99 -4.53
CA ALA A 106 -16.77 8.19 -5.06
C ALA A 106 -16.53 9.38 -4.11
N PRO A 107 -16.59 10.64 -4.58
CA PRO A 107 -16.30 11.84 -3.80
C PRO A 107 -17.44 12.21 -2.84
N THR A 108 -17.78 11.29 -1.92
CA THR A 108 -18.83 11.45 -0.91
C THR A 108 -18.58 10.55 0.29
N THR A 109 -18.99 10.99 1.48
CA THR A 109 -18.88 10.22 2.73
C THR A 109 -19.78 8.98 2.77
N GLU A 110 -20.78 8.91 1.89
CA GLU A 110 -21.70 7.77 1.78
C GLU A 110 -21.16 6.66 0.87
N SER A 111 -20.07 6.92 0.14
CA SER A 111 -19.46 5.94 -0.76
C SER A 111 -18.71 4.85 0.01
N ILE A 112 -18.74 3.63 -0.51
CA ILE A 112 -18.06 2.48 0.08
C ILE A 112 -16.55 2.76 0.18
N PRO A 113 -15.93 2.57 1.37
CA PRO A 113 -14.49 2.57 1.50
C PRO A 113 -13.87 1.40 0.72
N VAL A 114 -12.85 1.68 -0.08
CA VAL A 114 -12.15 0.67 -0.91
C VAL A 114 -10.83 0.22 -0.27
N ARG A 115 -10.15 1.11 0.45
CA ARG A 115 -8.94 0.81 1.23
C ARG A 115 -8.72 1.86 2.33
N ARG A 116 -7.64 1.69 3.10
CA ARG A 116 -7.11 2.72 4.01
C ARG A 116 -5.84 3.29 3.40
N ALA A 117 -5.71 4.61 3.39
CA ALA A 117 -4.47 5.29 3.09
C ALA A 117 -3.69 5.50 4.38
N ALA A 118 -2.40 5.18 4.34
CA ALA A 118 -1.53 5.34 5.49
C ALA A 118 -1.17 6.82 5.70
N LEU A 119 -0.89 7.20 6.94
CA LEU A 119 -0.25 8.47 7.26
C LEU A 119 1.06 8.60 6.49
N ASN A 120 1.32 9.79 5.94
CA ASN A 120 2.43 10.07 5.02
C ASN A 120 2.41 9.24 3.72
N GLU A 121 1.31 8.58 3.36
CA GLU A 121 1.14 8.10 2.00
C GLU A 121 1.19 9.30 1.04
N MET A 122 2.10 9.24 0.06
CA MET A 122 2.25 10.25 -0.97
C MET A 122 1.10 10.11 -1.97
N ILE A 123 0.32 11.17 -2.12
CA ILE A 123 -0.85 11.24 -2.99
C ILE A 123 -0.55 12.21 -4.13
N CYS A 124 -0.40 11.67 -5.34
CA CYS A 124 -0.36 12.49 -6.54
C CYS A 124 -1.71 13.18 -6.74
N ILE A 125 -1.69 14.47 -7.07
CA ILE A 125 -2.88 15.29 -7.26
C ILE A 125 -2.81 16.03 -8.59
N ASP A 126 -3.94 16.10 -9.28
CA ASP A 126 -4.12 16.86 -10.51
C ASP A 126 -5.01 18.09 -10.33
N TYR A 127 -5.83 18.10 -9.27
CA TYR A 127 -6.79 19.15 -8.96
C TYR A 127 -6.91 19.33 -7.44
N VAL A 128 -6.89 20.59 -7.01
CA VAL A 128 -7.05 21.02 -5.62
C VAL A 128 -8.34 21.85 -5.52
N PRO A 129 -9.40 21.31 -4.90
CA PRO A 129 -10.60 22.08 -4.61
C PRO A 129 -10.30 23.13 -3.52
N LEU A 130 -10.84 24.35 -3.68
CA LEU A 130 -10.62 25.45 -2.73
C LEU A 130 -11.76 25.62 -1.72
N TYR A 131 -12.54 24.56 -1.48
CA TYR A 131 -13.65 24.54 -0.53
C TYR A 131 -13.49 23.42 0.51
N GLN A 132 -14.09 23.62 1.69
CA GLN A 132 -13.78 22.89 2.92
C GLN A 132 -13.90 21.36 2.81
N ASP A 133 -14.93 20.86 2.14
CA ASP A 133 -15.21 19.43 2.01
C ASP A 133 -14.89 18.89 0.61
N GLY A 134 -14.01 19.57 -0.11
CA GLY A 134 -13.54 19.18 -1.43
C GLY A 134 -12.83 17.83 -1.44
N TRP A 135 -13.12 17.06 -2.47
CA TRP A 135 -12.52 15.75 -2.73
C TRP A 135 -11.44 15.86 -3.79
N VAL A 136 -10.40 15.04 -3.65
CA VAL A 136 -9.37 14.85 -4.66
C VAL A 136 -9.43 13.43 -5.17
N TYR A 137 -9.17 13.26 -6.46
CA TYR A 137 -8.97 11.97 -7.09
C TYR A 137 -7.56 11.48 -6.77
N ILE A 138 -7.43 10.21 -6.36
CA ILE A 138 -6.16 9.58 -5.97
C ILE A 138 -5.97 8.18 -6.57
N GLY A 139 -6.85 7.82 -7.50
CA GLY A 139 -6.82 6.51 -8.13
C GLY A 139 -5.73 6.39 -9.18
N ASP A 140 -5.96 5.53 -10.17
CA ASP A 140 -5.02 5.34 -11.25
C ASP A 140 -4.95 6.56 -12.19
N HIS A 141 -3.82 6.66 -12.89
CA HIS A 141 -3.59 7.77 -13.78
C HIS A 141 -4.66 7.90 -14.89
N PHE A 142 -5.21 6.78 -15.38
CA PHE A 142 -6.19 6.77 -16.48
C PHE A 142 -7.63 7.01 -16.03
N HIS A 143 -7.86 7.17 -14.72
CA HIS A 143 -9.19 7.37 -14.16
C HIS A 143 -10.14 6.18 -14.34
N GLU A 144 -9.59 4.97 -14.45
CA GLU A 144 -10.33 3.72 -14.64
C GLU A 144 -10.69 3.05 -13.29
N ASN A 145 -9.92 3.32 -12.24
CA ASN A 145 -10.03 2.82 -10.88
C ASN A 145 -10.22 4.00 -9.91
N PRO A 146 -11.46 4.49 -9.77
CA PRO A 146 -11.70 5.72 -9.04
C PRO A 146 -11.53 5.56 -7.52
N GLU A 147 -10.62 6.35 -6.96
CA GLU A 147 -10.36 6.46 -5.53
C GLU A 147 -10.34 7.94 -5.11
N TYR A 148 -10.94 8.25 -3.97
CA TYR A 148 -11.08 9.63 -3.49
C TYR A 148 -10.83 9.76 -2.00
N ILE A 149 -10.27 10.91 -1.62
CA ILE A 149 -10.13 11.38 -0.24
C ILE A 149 -10.43 12.88 -0.16
N GLN A 150 -10.74 13.39 1.02
CA GLN A 150 -10.98 14.83 1.20
C GLN A 150 -9.66 15.59 1.33
N MET A 151 -9.57 16.74 0.64
CA MET A 151 -8.39 17.60 0.60
C MET A 151 -7.94 18.07 1.99
N LYS A 152 -8.87 18.26 2.92
CA LYS A 152 -8.58 18.67 4.31
C LYS A 152 -7.70 17.69 5.11
N TYR A 153 -7.56 16.45 4.64
CA TYR A 153 -6.70 15.44 5.26
C TYR A 153 -5.32 15.33 4.60
N LEU A 154 -5.04 16.21 3.64
CA LEU A 154 -3.79 16.26 2.89
C LEU A 154 -2.98 17.50 3.24
N GLY A 155 -1.66 17.36 3.23
CA GLY A 155 -0.74 18.48 3.45
C GLY A 155 0.72 18.09 3.32
N SER A 156 1.59 18.80 4.04
CA SER A 156 3.01 18.48 4.11
C SER A 156 3.25 17.16 4.86
N GLU A 157 4.32 16.47 4.47
CA GLU A 157 4.83 15.30 5.18
C GLU A 157 5.04 15.61 6.67
N LEU A 158 4.64 14.69 7.52
CA LEU A 158 4.82 14.78 8.96
C LEU A 158 6.08 14.01 9.37
N THR A 159 6.98 14.64 10.12
CA THR A 159 8.11 13.94 10.73
C THR A 159 7.74 13.43 12.12
N TYR A 160 8.39 12.34 12.56
CA TYR A 160 8.20 11.79 13.89
C TYR A 160 8.44 12.85 14.98
N GLU A 161 9.50 13.65 14.86
CA GLU A 161 9.87 14.70 15.83
C GLU A 161 8.80 15.79 15.95
N LYS A 162 8.21 16.18 14.81
CA LYS A 162 7.14 17.18 14.78
C LYS A 162 5.90 16.64 15.50
N VAL A 163 5.47 15.42 15.17
CA VAL A 163 4.31 14.79 15.80
C VAL A 163 4.57 14.55 17.29
N LEU A 164 5.78 14.16 17.68
CA LEU A 164 6.16 13.95 19.07
C LEU A 164 6.05 15.25 19.87
N LYS A 165 6.54 16.36 19.33
CA LYS A 165 6.40 17.68 19.94
C LYS A 165 4.93 18.06 20.13
N ASP A 166 4.10 17.84 19.12
CA ASP A 166 2.66 18.14 19.18
C ASP A 166 1.93 17.26 20.20
N TYR A 167 2.27 15.97 20.27
CA TYR A 167 1.77 15.03 21.29
C TYR A 167 2.12 15.50 22.71
N LEU A 168 3.39 15.80 22.98
CA LEU A 168 3.84 16.24 24.30
C LEU A 168 3.20 17.57 24.73
N ALA A 169 2.86 18.44 23.77
CA ALA A 169 2.19 19.70 24.06
C ALA A 169 0.77 19.50 24.60
N VAL A 170 0.08 18.44 24.16
CA VAL A 170 -1.34 18.16 24.48
C VAL A 170 -1.55 17.02 25.49
N LYS A 171 -0.55 16.17 25.72
CA LYS A 171 -0.61 15.02 26.65
C LYS A 171 -1.12 15.46 28.04
N GLY A 172 -2.17 14.81 28.51
CA GLY A 172 -2.83 15.07 29.80
C GLY A 172 -3.65 16.37 29.86
N LYS A 173 -3.70 17.16 28.77
CA LYS A 173 -4.42 18.45 28.72
C LYS A 173 -5.66 18.40 27.84
N ASN A 174 -5.62 17.64 26.75
CA ASN A 174 -6.75 17.47 25.85
C ASN A 174 -6.73 16.05 25.27
N LYS A 175 -7.69 15.22 25.70
CA LYS A 175 -7.73 13.80 25.38
C LYS A 175 -7.91 13.53 23.88
N GLU A 176 -8.80 14.27 23.23
CA GLU A 176 -9.07 14.11 21.79
C GLU A 176 -7.82 14.41 20.96
N LYS A 177 -7.13 15.51 21.25
CA LYS A 177 -5.89 15.87 20.57
C LYS A 177 -4.76 14.90 20.90
N GLU A 178 -4.66 14.45 22.15
CA GLU A 178 -3.68 13.44 22.57
C GLU A 178 -3.85 12.14 21.79
N LEU A 179 -5.07 11.60 21.72
CA LEU A 179 -5.40 10.39 20.95
C LEU A 179 -5.10 10.58 19.44
N THR A 180 -5.37 11.77 18.90
CA THR A 180 -5.02 12.09 17.51
C THR A 180 -3.51 12.03 17.27
N GLN A 181 -2.70 12.69 18.11
CA GLN A 181 -1.25 12.73 17.91
C GLN A 181 -0.58 11.39 18.20
N VAL A 182 -1.06 10.66 19.21
CA VAL A 182 -0.48 9.35 19.55
C VAL A 182 -0.78 8.29 18.48
N GLY A 183 -1.92 8.41 17.79
CA GLY A 183 -2.25 7.58 16.63
C GLY A 183 -1.28 7.82 15.48
N ARG A 184 -0.98 9.10 15.22
CA ARG A 184 0.03 9.50 14.23
C ARG A 184 1.42 8.98 14.61
N LEU A 185 1.83 9.08 15.88
CA LEU A 185 3.11 8.56 16.34
C LEU A 185 3.23 7.06 16.08
N ARG A 186 2.20 6.28 16.46
CA ARG A 186 2.16 4.84 16.22
C ARG A 186 2.33 4.53 14.74
N GLU A 187 1.58 5.20 13.86
CA GLU A 187 1.59 4.92 12.43
C GLU A 187 2.91 5.31 11.74
N ILE A 188 3.48 6.48 12.05
CA ILE A 188 4.82 6.86 11.55
C ILE A 188 5.87 5.86 12.00
N ALA A 189 5.80 5.42 13.27
CA ALA A 189 6.83 4.56 13.83
C ALA A 189 6.82 3.13 13.25
N TRP A 190 5.74 2.73 12.58
CA TRP A 190 5.68 1.48 11.80
C TRP A 190 6.37 1.58 10.43
N ILE A 191 6.79 2.78 9.99
CA ILE A 191 7.56 2.98 8.75
C ILE A 191 9.04 2.70 8.99
N GLU A 192 9.60 3.27 10.05
CA GLU A 192 10.99 3.11 10.45
C GLU A 192 11.04 2.67 11.92
N ASP A 193 11.16 1.36 12.16
CA ASP A 193 11.10 0.66 13.47
C ASP A 193 11.83 1.35 14.64
N LYS A 194 12.78 2.25 14.34
CA LYS A 194 13.61 3.03 15.27
C LYS A 194 12.85 3.58 16.47
N ASN A 195 11.67 4.16 16.27
CA ASN A 195 10.87 4.78 17.34
C ASN A 195 9.64 3.96 17.77
N LEU A 196 9.48 2.75 17.23
CA LEU A 196 8.26 1.95 17.35
C LEU A 196 7.89 1.68 18.81
N GLN A 197 8.81 1.12 19.61
CA GLN A 197 8.51 0.80 21.01
C GLN A 197 8.09 2.03 21.82
N GLN A 198 8.73 3.18 21.60
CA GLN A 198 8.36 4.42 22.29
C GLN A 198 6.95 4.86 21.90
N ALA A 199 6.63 4.86 20.60
CA ALA A 199 5.32 5.24 20.10
C ALA A 199 4.21 4.32 20.62
N LEU A 200 4.44 3.00 20.64
CA LEU A 200 3.51 2.02 21.17
C LEU A 200 3.30 2.18 22.69
N GLN A 201 4.37 2.48 23.43
CA GLN A 201 4.25 2.77 24.87
C GLN A 201 3.43 4.04 25.12
N PHE A 202 3.64 5.11 24.34
CA PHE A 202 2.79 6.29 24.40
C PHE A 202 1.34 5.97 24.03
N TRP A 203 1.11 5.12 23.03
CA TRP A 203 -0.23 4.68 22.65
C TRP A 203 -0.93 3.95 23.80
N LYS A 204 -0.24 3.01 24.44
CA LYS A 204 -0.75 2.27 25.61
C LYS A 204 -1.11 3.19 26.77
N GLU A 205 -0.22 4.12 27.13
CA GLU A 205 -0.47 5.12 28.16
C GLU A 205 -1.67 6.00 27.82
N SER A 206 -1.70 6.54 26.60
CA SER A 206 -2.73 7.48 26.15
C SER A 206 -4.08 6.81 25.94
N ASN A 207 -4.16 5.50 25.79
CA ASN A 207 -5.42 4.75 25.65
C ASN A 207 -5.83 4.02 26.93
N THR A 208 -5.18 4.29 28.07
CA THR A 208 -5.62 3.71 29.35
C THR A 208 -7.08 4.08 29.63
N GLY A 209 -7.92 3.06 29.87
CA GLY A 209 -9.36 3.21 30.07
C GLY A 209 -10.19 3.43 28.80
N VAL A 210 -9.58 3.39 27.62
CA VAL A 210 -10.26 3.40 26.32
C VAL A 210 -10.14 2.00 25.72
N GLU A 211 -11.25 1.30 25.60
CA GLU A 211 -11.26 -0.02 24.95
C GLU A 211 -11.19 0.16 23.43
N ASN A 212 -10.15 -0.39 22.81
CA ASN A 212 -10.02 -0.45 21.36
C ASN A 212 -9.80 -1.90 20.93
N SER A 213 -10.88 -2.61 20.64
CA SER A 213 -10.86 -4.02 20.24
C SER A 213 -10.15 -4.28 18.90
N LYS A 214 -9.77 -3.25 18.16
CA LYS A 214 -9.08 -3.38 16.87
C LYS A 214 -7.56 -3.38 16.98
N ILE A 215 -7.00 -3.00 18.14
CA ILE A 215 -5.56 -2.86 18.33
C ILE A 215 -5.16 -3.68 19.55
N ASP A 216 -4.43 -4.76 19.31
CA ASP A 216 -3.73 -5.51 20.36
C ASP A 216 -2.37 -4.85 20.62
N ILE A 217 -2.37 -3.87 21.51
CA ILE A 217 -1.16 -3.09 21.80
C ILE A 217 -0.06 -3.94 22.47
N ASP A 218 -0.43 -4.98 23.21
CA ASP A 218 0.55 -5.84 23.88
C ASP A 218 1.24 -6.75 22.87
N PHE A 219 0.50 -7.23 21.87
CA PHE A 219 1.07 -7.94 20.74
C PHE A 219 1.97 -7.05 19.87
N GLU A 220 1.58 -5.82 19.60
CA GLU A 220 2.43 -4.87 18.87
C GLU A 220 3.73 -4.55 19.62
N LEU A 221 3.66 -4.43 20.96
CA LEU A 221 4.86 -4.27 21.79
C LEU A 221 5.77 -5.49 21.72
N LEU A 222 5.21 -6.71 21.74
CA LEU A 222 5.97 -7.94 21.52
C LEU A 222 6.70 -7.91 20.16
N LEU A 223 6.01 -7.50 19.09
CA LEU A 223 6.62 -7.36 17.76
C LEU A 223 7.77 -6.36 17.76
N ALA A 224 7.56 -5.17 18.33
CA ALA A 224 8.58 -4.15 18.41
C ALA A 224 9.83 -4.63 19.18
N ASP A 225 9.64 -5.41 20.25
CA ASP A 225 10.74 -6.02 21.00
C ASP A 225 11.51 -7.05 20.18
N GLN A 226 10.84 -7.79 19.29
CA GLN A 226 11.51 -8.73 18.41
C GLN A 226 12.26 -8.04 17.27
N PHE A 227 11.71 -6.97 16.68
CA PHE A 227 12.36 -6.23 15.60
C PHE A 227 13.67 -5.58 16.06
N LYS A 228 13.78 -5.20 17.34
CA LYS A 228 15.04 -4.72 17.93
C LYS A 228 16.15 -5.75 17.99
N LYS A 229 15.82 -7.04 17.90
CA LYS A 229 16.78 -8.14 17.93
C LYS A 229 17.26 -8.54 16.53
N LYS A 230 16.84 -7.82 15.48
CA LYS A 230 17.23 -8.09 14.10
C LYS A 230 18.76 -8.23 13.98
N PRO A 231 19.25 -9.39 13.54
CA PRO A 231 20.68 -9.63 13.42
C PRO A 231 21.27 -8.87 12.22
N GLU A 232 22.57 -8.64 12.25
CA GLU A 232 23.29 -8.15 11.07
C GLU A 232 23.19 -9.13 9.88
N THR A 233 23.28 -8.62 8.65
CA THR A 233 23.03 -9.35 7.39
C THR A 233 23.71 -10.72 7.32
N LYS A 234 25.00 -10.84 7.69
CA LYS A 234 25.71 -12.12 7.64
C LYS A 234 25.15 -13.16 8.63
N ILE A 235 24.74 -12.72 9.81
CA ILE A 235 24.15 -13.58 10.83
C ILE A 235 22.73 -13.95 10.41
N TYR A 236 21.97 -12.98 9.88
CA TYR A 236 20.64 -13.17 9.31
C TYR A 236 20.64 -14.28 8.25
N GLU A 237 21.50 -14.18 7.23
CA GLU A 237 21.58 -15.16 6.14
C GLU A 237 21.93 -16.56 6.65
N LYS A 238 22.86 -16.65 7.60
CA LYS A 238 23.25 -17.94 8.20
C LYS A 238 22.08 -18.55 8.97
N LYS A 239 21.34 -17.73 9.74
CA LYS A 239 20.17 -18.18 10.50
C LYS A 239 19.09 -18.67 9.55
N LEU A 240 18.74 -17.88 8.52
CA LEU A 240 17.74 -18.26 7.53
C LEU A 240 18.08 -19.58 6.82
N LYS A 241 19.33 -19.76 6.37
CA LYS A 241 19.78 -21.02 5.75
C LYS A 241 19.65 -22.21 6.70
N ALA A 242 19.92 -22.01 7.99
CA ALA A 242 19.81 -23.06 9.01
C ALA A 242 18.35 -23.46 9.30
N LEU A 243 17.36 -22.59 9.00
CA LEU A 243 15.95 -22.93 9.16
C LEU A 243 15.49 -23.99 8.15
N ASN A 244 16.21 -24.21 7.04
CA ASN A 244 15.92 -25.29 6.10
C ASN A 244 14.43 -25.43 5.76
N LEU A 245 13.83 -24.33 5.28
CA LEU A 245 12.40 -24.24 4.97
C LEU A 245 11.98 -25.36 4.00
N HIS A 246 10.92 -26.07 4.36
CA HIS A 246 10.30 -27.08 3.50
C HIS A 246 8.84 -27.27 3.88
N PHE A 247 8.10 -28.00 3.03
CA PHE A 247 6.69 -28.26 3.22
C PHE A 247 6.43 -29.74 3.35
N ILE A 248 5.35 -30.09 4.03
CA ILE A 248 4.84 -31.45 4.12
C ILE A 248 3.37 -31.41 3.73
N TRP A 249 3.01 -32.21 2.74
CA TRP A 249 1.62 -32.36 2.31
C TRP A 249 1.38 -33.79 1.85
N LYS A 250 0.29 -34.41 2.35
CA LYS A 250 -0.01 -35.85 2.14
C LYS A 250 1.23 -36.73 2.37
N GLU A 251 1.88 -36.54 3.52
CA GLU A 251 3.09 -37.26 3.94
C GLU A 251 4.32 -37.10 3.03
N THR A 252 4.26 -36.21 2.02
CA THR A 252 5.36 -35.96 1.10
C THR A 252 6.09 -34.67 1.50
N ALA A 253 7.40 -34.78 1.76
CA ALA A 253 8.25 -33.62 1.97
C ALA A 253 8.60 -32.95 0.64
N LEU A 254 8.41 -31.63 0.57
CA LEU A 254 8.63 -30.78 -0.59
C LEU A 254 9.65 -29.70 -0.21
N PHE A 255 10.87 -29.85 -0.70
CA PHE A 255 11.95 -28.89 -0.46
C PHE A 255 11.99 -27.89 -1.61
N ASP A 256 12.02 -26.61 -1.26
CA ASP A 256 12.09 -25.53 -2.22
C ASP A 256 13.30 -25.65 -3.15
N GLY A 257 13.13 -25.39 -4.45
CA GLY A 257 14.14 -25.60 -5.48
C GLY A 257 14.52 -27.07 -5.74
N LYS A 258 13.78 -28.05 -5.21
CA LYS A 258 14.06 -29.49 -5.38
C LYS A 258 12.83 -30.32 -5.73
N ILE A 259 11.66 -29.70 -5.89
CA ILE A 259 10.42 -30.42 -6.20
C ILE A 259 10.48 -30.92 -7.65
N THR A 260 9.95 -32.12 -7.89
CA THR A 260 9.99 -32.81 -9.19
C THR A 260 8.58 -33.02 -9.77
N ASP A 261 8.46 -33.14 -11.10
CA ASP A 261 7.18 -33.54 -11.73
C ASP A 261 6.63 -34.85 -11.15
N ALA A 262 7.50 -35.80 -10.78
CA ALA A 262 7.10 -37.08 -10.21
C ALA A 262 6.37 -36.91 -8.87
N GLN A 263 6.87 -36.03 -8.00
CA GLN A 263 6.21 -35.69 -6.75
C GLN A 263 4.85 -35.02 -7.01
N MET A 264 4.78 -34.06 -7.93
CA MET A 264 3.53 -33.36 -8.25
C MET A 264 2.46 -34.30 -8.84
N LYS A 265 2.88 -35.25 -9.70
CA LYS A 265 2.00 -36.29 -10.24
C LYS A 265 1.50 -37.24 -9.15
N LYS A 266 2.37 -37.68 -8.23
CA LYS A 266 1.97 -38.52 -7.09
C LYS A 266 0.97 -37.82 -6.17
N LEU A 267 1.09 -36.49 -6.06
CA LEU A 267 0.18 -35.64 -5.30
C LEU A 267 -1.09 -35.25 -6.08
N GLU A 268 -1.23 -35.76 -7.32
CA GLU A 268 -2.38 -35.52 -8.21
C GLU A 268 -2.61 -34.05 -8.51
N MET A 269 -1.55 -33.24 -8.53
CA MET A 269 -1.64 -31.82 -8.86
C MET A 269 -1.85 -31.63 -10.37
N GLN A 270 -2.64 -30.62 -10.74
CA GLN A 270 -2.88 -30.28 -12.14
C GLN A 270 -1.70 -29.50 -12.71
N LYS A 271 -1.06 -30.03 -13.77
CA LYS A 271 -0.07 -29.27 -14.55
C LYS A 271 -0.77 -28.20 -15.39
N VAL A 272 -0.30 -26.96 -15.33
CA VAL A 272 -0.78 -25.86 -16.16
C VAL A 272 0.40 -25.07 -16.71
N LYS A 273 0.21 -24.44 -17.87
CA LYS A 273 1.25 -23.60 -18.46
C LYS A 273 1.44 -22.29 -17.68
N ASP A 274 0.34 -21.74 -17.17
CA ASP A 274 0.32 -20.40 -16.59
C ASP A 274 -0.80 -20.26 -15.55
N ILE A 275 -0.69 -19.25 -14.67
CA ILE A 275 -1.70 -18.83 -13.70
C ILE A 275 -2.11 -17.39 -14.04
N PRO A 276 -3.39 -17.15 -14.41
CA PRO A 276 -3.85 -15.81 -14.78
C PRO A 276 -3.60 -14.77 -13.68
N ASN A 277 -3.19 -13.56 -14.10
CA ASN A 277 -2.94 -12.40 -13.23
C ASN A 277 -1.86 -12.63 -12.16
N MET A 278 -0.93 -13.55 -12.39
CA MET A 278 0.25 -13.66 -11.53
C MET A 278 1.13 -12.41 -11.74
N PRO A 279 1.66 -11.79 -10.66
CA PRO A 279 2.58 -10.66 -10.81
C PRO A 279 3.87 -11.09 -11.52
N GLU A 280 3.99 -10.71 -12.79
CA GLU A 280 5.18 -10.94 -13.63
C GLU A 280 6.24 -9.88 -13.32
N CYS A 281 7.04 -10.07 -12.26
CA CYS A 281 8.20 -9.22 -12.02
C CYS A 281 9.49 -10.01 -12.23
N GLY A 282 9.96 -10.08 -13.49
CA GLY A 282 11.26 -10.64 -13.85
C GLY A 282 11.47 -12.14 -13.53
N TRP A 283 10.42 -12.82 -13.08
CA TRP A 283 10.40 -14.25 -12.77
C TRP A 283 9.52 -14.97 -13.79
N GLU A 284 10.11 -15.91 -14.53
CA GLU A 284 9.46 -16.60 -15.65
C GLU A 284 9.47 -18.12 -15.43
N PRO A 285 8.57 -18.66 -14.58
CA PRO A 285 8.38 -20.10 -14.48
C PRO A 285 8.03 -20.70 -15.84
N GLN A 286 8.57 -21.88 -16.15
CA GLN A 286 8.30 -22.60 -17.39
C GLN A 286 6.88 -23.18 -17.40
N TYR A 287 6.41 -23.61 -16.22
CA TYR A 287 5.06 -24.13 -16.00
C TYR A 287 4.78 -24.22 -14.50
N PHE A 288 3.54 -24.57 -14.16
CA PHE A 288 3.09 -24.71 -12.79
C PHE A 288 2.39 -26.05 -12.57
N TYR A 289 2.30 -26.42 -11.30
CA TYR A 289 1.36 -27.40 -10.80
C TYR A 289 0.45 -26.73 -9.78
N LYS A 290 -0.84 -27.03 -9.81
CA LYS A 290 -1.80 -26.42 -8.88
C LYS A 290 -2.84 -27.39 -8.31
N THR A 291 -3.32 -27.02 -7.14
CA THR A 291 -4.59 -27.42 -6.53
C THR A 291 -5.36 -26.15 -6.17
N PRO A 292 -6.57 -26.24 -5.56
CA PRO A 292 -7.22 -25.05 -5.00
C PRO A 292 -6.39 -24.32 -3.92
N ASN A 293 -5.51 -25.04 -3.22
CA ASN A 293 -4.78 -24.51 -2.06
C ASN A 293 -3.28 -24.28 -2.32
N ILE A 294 -2.67 -24.98 -3.28
CA ILE A 294 -1.21 -24.99 -3.48
C ILE A 294 -0.89 -24.65 -4.93
N ILE A 295 0.06 -23.75 -5.13
CA ILE A 295 0.69 -23.47 -6.42
C ILE A 295 2.18 -23.76 -6.28
N THR A 296 2.68 -24.65 -7.14
CA THR A 296 4.10 -24.95 -7.30
C THR A 296 4.57 -24.42 -8.65
N ALA A 297 5.58 -23.58 -8.65
CA ALA A 297 6.20 -23.05 -9.87
C ALA A 297 7.45 -23.83 -10.21
N PHE A 298 7.64 -24.14 -11.51
CA PHE A 298 8.81 -24.86 -12.01
C PHE A 298 9.65 -23.94 -12.88
N GLU A 299 10.91 -23.77 -12.50
CA GLU A 299 11.86 -22.89 -13.15
C GLU A 299 13.10 -23.66 -13.59
N GLU A 300 13.77 -23.17 -14.64
CA GLU A 300 15.03 -23.71 -15.10
C GLU A 300 16.20 -22.90 -14.53
N PHE A 301 17.06 -23.57 -13.76
CA PHE A 301 18.31 -22.99 -13.30
C PHE A 301 19.47 -23.87 -13.72
N LYS A 302 20.39 -23.31 -14.53
CA LYS A 302 21.57 -23.99 -15.06
C LYS A 302 21.25 -25.33 -15.76
N GLY A 303 20.21 -25.37 -16.59
CA GLY A 303 19.82 -26.57 -17.35
C GLY A 303 19.02 -27.60 -16.54
N LYS A 304 18.68 -27.32 -15.29
CA LYS A 304 17.87 -28.19 -14.44
C LYS A 304 16.56 -27.50 -14.11
N ILE A 305 15.44 -28.18 -14.39
CA ILE A 305 14.12 -27.73 -13.97
C ILE A 305 13.84 -28.27 -12.57
N SER A 306 13.46 -27.38 -11.67
CA SER A 306 13.04 -27.71 -10.30
C SER A 306 11.84 -26.88 -9.89
N GLY A 307 11.00 -27.47 -9.05
CA GLY A 307 9.84 -26.81 -8.49
C GLY A 307 10.09 -26.19 -7.13
N SER A 308 9.35 -25.12 -6.86
CA SER A 308 9.30 -24.35 -5.62
C SER A 308 7.85 -24.04 -5.26
N ILE A 309 7.50 -24.05 -3.97
CA ILE A 309 6.13 -23.69 -3.56
C ILE A 309 6.01 -22.17 -3.66
N TYR A 310 5.17 -21.73 -4.58
CA TYR A 310 4.89 -20.31 -4.79
C TYR A 310 3.83 -19.82 -3.81
N LYS A 311 2.76 -20.59 -3.62
CA LYS A 311 1.65 -20.23 -2.74
C LYS A 311 1.06 -21.45 -2.08
N MET A 312 0.69 -21.32 -0.80
CA MET A 312 0.01 -22.35 -0.03
C MET A 312 -1.04 -21.70 0.89
N LEU A 313 -2.28 -22.21 0.83
CA LEU A 313 -3.32 -21.94 1.80
C LEU A 313 -3.36 -23.09 2.81
N PHE A 314 -3.34 -22.77 4.09
CA PHE A 314 -3.41 -23.76 5.16
C PHE A 314 -4.87 -24.01 5.50
N THR A 315 -5.34 -25.22 5.21
CA THR A 315 -6.70 -25.64 5.52
C THR A 315 -6.67 -26.88 6.39
N ASP A 316 -6.17 -27.99 5.84
CA ASP A 316 -6.09 -29.28 6.51
C ASP A 316 -4.95 -30.12 5.90
N GLY A 317 -4.03 -30.57 6.76
CA GLY A 317 -2.90 -31.42 6.36
C GLY A 317 -1.74 -30.71 5.63
N GLU A 318 -1.87 -29.44 5.25
CA GLU A 318 -0.75 -28.60 4.80
C GLU A 318 0.13 -28.20 6.00
N VAL A 319 1.43 -28.44 5.91
CA VAL A 319 2.40 -28.07 6.96
C VAL A 319 3.60 -27.38 6.34
N LEU A 320 3.99 -26.24 6.90
CA LEU A 320 5.26 -25.58 6.66
C LEU A 320 6.21 -25.91 7.80
N VAL A 321 7.43 -26.29 7.47
CA VAL A 321 8.49 -26.55 8.44
C VAL A 321 9.54 -25.47 8.32
N LEU A 322 9.82 -24.81 9.45
CA LEU A 322 10.82 -23.76 9.56
C LEU A 322 11.67 -24.00 10.81
N GLY A 323 12.90 -24.46 10.60
CA GLY A 323 13.78 -24.96 11.66
C GLY A 323 13.16 -26.18 12.32
N ASN A 324 12.88 -26.06 13.63
CA ASN A 324 12.22 -27.11 14.41
C ASN A 324 10.70 -26.94 14.48
N GLU A 325 10.15 -25.82 13.97
CA GLU A 325 8.72 -25.55 14.03
C GLU A 325 8.01 -26.24 12.87
N ARG A 326 6.89 -26.89 13.18
CA ARG A 326 5.95 -27.46 12.21
C ARG A 326 4.66 -26.67 12.33
N MET A 327 4.31 -25.94 11.29
CA MET A 327 3.25 -24.94 11.29
C MET A 327 2.15 -25.36 10.32
N ASP A 328 0.97 -25.64 10.86
CA ASP A 328 -0.26 -25.93 10.13
C ASP A 328 -1.28 -24.79 10.32
N SER A 329 -2.53 -25.00 9.90
CA SER A 329 -3.62 -24.03 10.05
C SER A 329 -3.98 -23.67 11.50
N ASN A 330 -3.46 -24.40 12.50
CA ASN A 330 -3.69 -24.13 13.93
C ASN A 330 -2.51 -23.44 14.60
N TYR A 331 -1.39 -23.22 13.87
CA TYR A 331 -0.21 -22.58 14.42
C TYR A 331 -0.48 -21.13 14.80
N GLU A 332 -0.10 -20.76 16.03
CA GLU A 332 -0.41 -19.46 16.60
C GLU A 332 0.56 -18.38 16.14
N GLU A 333 0.00 -17.23 15.77
CA GLU A 333 0.75 -16.05 15.37
C GLU A 333 1.74 -15.59 16.44
N LYS A 334 1.32 -15.62 17.71
CA LYS A 334 2.20 -15.28 18.83
C LYS A 334 3.42 -16.19 18.94
N ASN A 335 3.27 -17.47 18.65
CA ASN A 335 4.39 -18.41 18.64
C ASN A 335 5.31 -18.12 17.45
N PHE A 336 4.76 -17.84 16.28
CA PHE A 336 5.52 -17.45 15.10
C PHE A 336 6.41 -16.22 15.36
N VAL A 337 5.81 -15.15 15.89
CA VAL A 337 6.53 -13.93 16.26
C VAL A 337 7.56 -14.19 17.35
N THR A 338 7.25 -15.03 18.33
CA THR A 338 8.18 -15.35 19.42
C THR A 338 9.41 -16.11 18.91
N HIS A 339 9.24 -17.05 17.99
CA HIS A 339 10.32 -17.90 17.48
C HIS A 339 11.15 -17.23 16.37
N PHE A 340 10.50 -16.44 15.52
CA PHE A 340 11.11 -15.91 14.29
C PHE A 340 11.16 -14.39 14.22
N GLY A 341 10.62 -13.66 15.21
CA GLY A 341 10.42 -12.21 15.16
C GLY A 341 11.67 -11.39 14.86
N ASP A 342 12.86 -11.88 15.20
CA ASP A 342 14.13 -11.24 14.86
C ASP A 342 14.49 -11.35 13.37
N LEU A 343 13.79 -12.16 12.61
CA LEU A 343 13.91 -12.30 11.15
C LEU A 343 12.76 -11.63 10.38
N LEU A 344 11.74 -11.16 11.10
CA LEU A 344 10.52 -10.63 10.47
C LEU A 344 10.66 -9.13 10.17
N SER A 345 10.04 -8.72 9.08
CA SER A 345 9.53 -7.36 8.89
C SER A 345 8.01 -7.43 8.67
N ALA A 346 7.32 -6.30 8.82
CA ALA A 346 5.88 -6.22 8.61
C ALA A 346 5.51 -4.83 8.10
N ARG A 347 4.46 -4.76 7.27
CA ARG A 347 3.80 -3.49 6.90
C ARG A 347 2.52 -3.35 7.70
N TRP A 348 2.65 -3.26 9.02
CA TRP A 348 1.57 -3.47 9.99
C TRP A 348 0.29 -2.65 9.71
N ILE A 349 0.45 -1.44 9.20
CA ILE A 349 -0.65 -0.51 8.93
C ILE A 349 -1.41 -0.89 7.65
N SER A 350 -0.72 -1.25 6.57
CA SER A 350 -1.34 -1.59 5.30
C SER A 350 -1.79 -3.05 5.22
N SER A 351 -1.02 -3.94 5.86
CA SER A 351 -1.18 -5.40 5.84
C SER A 351 -0.96 -5.95 7.26
N PRO A 352 -1.88 -5.71 8.21
CA PRO A 352 -1.76 -6.27 9.56
C PRO A 352 -1.77 -7.80 9.50
N HIS A 353 -1.06 -8.45 10.42
CA HIS A 353 -0.91 -9.90 10.48
C HIS A 353 -0.25 -10.53 9.24
N GLU A 354 0.45 -9.73 8.44
CA GLU A 354 1.30 -10.19 7.35
C GLU A 354 2.78 -9.93 7.70
N TYR A 355 3.57 -10.99 7.65
CA TYR A 355 4.98 -10.98 8.03
C TYR A 355 5.85 -11.40 6.87
N HIS A 356 7.01 -10.78 6.79
CA HIS A 356 7.96 -10.98 5.71
C HIS A 356 9.29 -11.47 6.26
N ILE A 357 9.84 -12.51 5.66
CA ILE A 357 11.23 -12.92 5.84
C ILE A 357 11.93 -12.67 4.51
N GLN A 358 12.93 -11.79 4.50
CA GLN A 358 13.76 -11.54 3.33
C GLN A 358 14.54 -12.81 2.97
N ASN A 359 14.47 -13.24 1.71
CA ASN A 359 15.14 -14.42 1.17
C ASN A 359 16.13 -14.01 0.07
N GLY A 360 17.35 -13.67 0.48
CA GLY A 360 18.37 -13.13 -0.42
C GLY A 360 18.07 -11.69 -0.85
N ASP A 361 18.63 -11.27 -1.98
CA ASP A 361 18.58 -9.87 -2.41
C ASP A 361 17.21 -9.44 -2.93
N ALA A 362 16.45 -10.37 -3.54
CA ALA A 362 15.19 -10.08 -4.20
C ALA A 362 14.01 -10.94 -3.71
N GLY A 363 14.25 -12.03 -2.97
CA GLY A 363 13.17 -12.91 -2.51
C GLY A 363 12.51 -12.43 -1.22
N LEU A 364 11.22 -12.72 -1.08
CA LEU A 364 10.44 -12.48 0.12
C LEU A 364 9.54 -13.69 0.41
N LEU A 365 9.60 -14.18 1.64
CA LEU A 365 8.67 -15.17 2.17
C LEU A 365 7.59 -14.42 2.95
N ILE A 366 6.35 -14.56 2.55
CA ILE A 366 5.20 -13.85 3.09
C ILE A 366 4.33 -14.83 3.85
N PHE A 367 4.06 -14.54 5.12
CA PHE A 367 3.21 -15.33 6.00
C PHE A 367 2.03 -14.48 6.44
N THR A 368 0.81 -14.95 6.19
CA THR A 368 -0.41 -14.24 6.60
C THR A 368 -1.11 -15.03 7.68
N PHE A 369 -1.52 -14.34 8.73
CA PHE A 369 -2.34 -14.89 9.82
C PHE A 369 -3.75 -14.31 9.76
N LYS A 370 -4.74 -15.11 10.13
CA LYS A 370 -6.13 -14.69 10.32
C LYS A 370 -6.64 -15.24 11.63
N ASP A 371 -7.32 -14.40 12.40
CA ASP A 371 -7.84 -14.77 13.72
C ASP A 371 -6.75 -15.40 14.64
N GLY A 372 -5.51 -14.90 14.52
CA GLY A 372 -4.34 -15.37 15.28
C GLY A 372 -3.75 -16.71 14.81
N LYS A 373 -4.18 -17.25 13.66
CA LYS A 373 -3.78 -18.56 13.13
C LYS A 373 -3.18 -18.46 11.73
N LEU A 374 -2.20 -19.31 11.42
CA LEU A 374 -1.54 -19.32 10.12
C LEU A 374 -2.55 -19.62 9.00
N PHE A 375 -2.67 -18.70 8.05
CA PHE A 375 -3.66 -18.77 6.97
C PHE A 375 -3.03 -19.06 5.62
N SER A 376 -1.92 -18.38 5.29
CA SER A 376 -1.25 -18.57 4.00
C SER A 376 0.24 -18.31 4.04
N TYR A 377 0.91 -18.91 3.08
CA TYR A 377 2.29 -18.67 2.71
C TYR A 377 2.36 -18.28 1.22
N GLU A 378 3.21 -17.32 0.91
CA GLU A 378 3.53 -16.92 -0.46
C GLU A 378 5.03 -16.61 -0.58
N CYS A 379 5.65 -17.02 -1.68
CA CYS A 379 7.00 -16.62 -2.04
C CYS A 379 6.92 -15.62 -3.19
N MET A 380 7.53 -14.45 -3.03
CA MET A 380 7.57 -13.41 -4.04
C MET A 380 9.02 -13.03 -4.34
N TYR A 381 9.31 -12.69 -5.60
CA TYR A 381 10.58 -12.11 -6.00
C TYR A 381 10.33 -10.68 -6.47
N TYR A 382 11.02 -9.73 -5.85
CA TYR A 382 10.99 -8.31 -6.19
C TYR A 382 11.83 -8.01 -7.44
N CYS A 383 11.35 -7.02 -8.20
CA CYS A 383 12.18 -6.05 -8.89
C CYS A 383 12.21 -4.76 -8.04
#